data_AF-A0A0L0DUD1-F1
#
_entry.id   AF-A0A0L0DUD1-F1
#
_cell.length_a   1.000
_cell.length_b   1.000
_cell.length_c   1.000
_cell.angle_alpha   90.00
_cell.angle_beta   90.00
_cell.angle_gamma   90.00
#
_symmetry.space_group_name_H-M   'P 1'
#
loop_
_entity.id
_entity.type
_entity.pdbx_description
1 polymer ?
#
loop_
_entity_poly.entity_id
_entity_poly.type
_entity_poly.pdbx_seq_one_letter_code
_entity_poly.pdbx_strand_id
1 'polypeptide(L)' 'MEIREVLALNLRKYRQAQGLSQEELADRADIDRTYISALERSVYAASIEVVDRLAQGLGGARPASRPLAGLS' A
#
# COMPACT_ATOMS: atom_id res chain seq x y z
N MET A 1 14.16 -6.87 -12.32
CA MET A 1 13.03 -6.86 -11.38
C MET A 1 11.89 -6.15 -12.05
N GLU A 2 10.73 -6.77 -12.10
CA GLU A 2 9.49 -6.17 -12.60
C GLU A 2 8.86 -5.25 -11.55
N ILE A 3 8.03 -4.30 -11.98
CA ILE A 3 7.40 -3.32 -11.08
C ILE A 3 6.62 -3.96 -9.92
N ARG A 4 5.97 -5.10 -10.18
CA ARG A 4 5.24 -5.89 -9.16
C ARG A 4 6.16 -6.45 -8.06
N GLU A 5 7.38 -6.84 -8.40
CA GLU A 5 8.36 -7.36 -7.45
C GLU A 5 8.90 -6.24 -6.57
N VAL A 6 9.11 -5.06 -7.16
CA VAL A 6 9.49 -3.85 -6.43
C VAL A 6 8.40 -3.45 -5.44
N LEU A 7 7.13 -3.48 -5.86
CA LEU A 7 5.99 -3.22 -4.97
C LEU A 7 5.93 -4.24 -3.83
N ALA A 8 6.01 -5.53 -4.13
CA ALA A 8 5.97 -6.61 -3.15
C ALA A 8 7.05 -6.46 -2.07
N LEU A 9 8.29 -6.19 -2.50
CA LEU A 9 9.43 -6.02 -1.60
C LEU A 9 9.25 -4.78 -0.70
N ASN A 10 8.83 -3.65 -1.29
CA ASN A 10 8.62 -2.42 -0.54
C ASN A 10 7.45 -2.54 0.44
N LEU A 11 6.34 -3.15 0.02
CA LEU A 11 5.17 -3.38 0.90
C LEU A 11 5.58 -4.16 2.14
N ARG A 12 6.28 -5.28 1.97
CA ARG A 12 6.78 -6.09 3.09
C ARG A 12 7.75 -5.31 3.98
N LYS A 13 8.70 -4.59 3.37
CA LYS A 13 9.69 -3.79 4.09
C LYS A 13 9.02 -2.73 4.98
N TYR A 14 8.11 -1.93 4.43
CA TYR A 14 7.45 -0.86 5.18
C TYR A 14 6.47 -1.39 6.23
N ARG A 15 5.77 -2.49 5.93
CA ARG A 15 4.92 -3.16 6.92
C ARG A 15 5.74 -3.63 8.13
N GLN A 16 6.86 -4.30 7.89
CA GLN A 16 7.74 -4.79 8.94
C GLN A 16 8.39 -3.64 9.73
N ALA A 17 8.79 -2.56 9.06
CA ALA A 17 9.34 -1.37 9.71
C ALA A 17 8.35 -0.71 10.69
N GLN A 18 7.05 -0.89 10.48
CA GLN A 18 5.99 -0.43 11.36
C GLN A 18 5.54 -1.46 12.41
N GLY A 19 6.16 -2.64 12.44
CA GLY A 19 5.79 -3.71 13.36
C GLY A 19 4.41 -4.32 13.10
N LEU A 20 3.86 -4.14 11.89
CA LEU A 20 2.51 -4.61 11.57
C LEU A 20 2.53 -6.07 11.12
N SER A 21 1.55 -6.86 11.57
CA SER A 21 1.22 -8.14 10.94
C SER A 21 0.57 -7.91 9.56
N GLN A 22 0.47 -8.96 8.74
CA GLN A 22 -0.29 -8.86 7.48
C GLN A 22 -1.77 -8.60 7.75
N GLU A 23 -2.30 -9.11 8.86
CA GLU A 23 -3.69 -8.92 9.30
C GLU A 23 -3.92 -7.47 9.73
N GLU A 24 -3.03 -6.90 10.55
CA GLU A 24 -3.12 -5.48 10.91
C GLU A 24 -3.09 -4.56 9.69
N LEU A 25 -2.21 -4.82 8.72
CA LEU A 25 -2.16 -3.97 7.53
C LEU A 25 -3.42 -4.15 6.68
N ALA A 26 -3.95 -5.36 6.61
CA ALA A 26 -5.18 -5.68 5.89
C ALA A 26 -6.35 -4.92 6.48
N ASP A 27 -6.50 -4.96 7.80
CA ASP A 27 -7.54 -4.23 8.53
C ASP A 27 -7.41 -2.71 8.33
N ARG A 28 -6.19 -2.17 8.44
CA ARG A 28 -5.95 -0.73 8.24
C ARG A 28 -6.20 -0.26 6.82
N ALA A 29 -5.91 -1.10 5.83
CA ALA A 29 -6.14 -0.82 4.42
C ALA A 29 -7.56 -1.23 3.97
N ASP A 30 -8.35 -1.86 4.85
CA ASP A 30 -9.69 -2.40 4.59
C ASP A 30 -9.74 -3.44 3.44
N ILE A 31 -8.66 -4.21 3.26
CA ILE A 31 -8.56 -5.26 2.23
C ILE A 31 -8.39 -6.63 2.86
N ASP A 32 -8.61 -7.68 2.06
CA ASP A 32 -8.43 -9.06 2.54
C ASP A 32 -6.95 -9.37 2.85
N ARG A 33 -6.70 -9.98 4.01
CA ARG A 33 -5.35 -10.41 4.45
C ARG A 33 -4.68 -11.36 3.45
N THR A 34 -5.43 -12.26 2.80
CA THR A 34 -4.90 -13.16 1.77
C THR A 34 -4.41 -12.39 0.55
N TYR A 35 -5.04 -11.24 0.24
CA TYR A 35 -4.59 -10.37 -0.82
C TYR A 35 -3.26 -9.70 -0.46
N ILE A 36 -3.07 -9.22 0.78
CA ILE A 36 -1.75 -8.75 1.25
C ILE A 36 -0.68 -9.82 1.10
N SER A 37 -0.98 -11.05 1.53
CA SER A 37 -0.04 -12.18 1.36
C SER A 37 0.27 -12.47 -0.10
N ALA A 38 -0.69 -12.33 -1.01
CA ALA A 38 -0.47 -12.50 -2.44
C ALA A 38 0.36 -11.35 -3.04
N LEU A 39 0.14 -10.11 -2.60
CA LEU A 39 0.91 -8.94 -3.03
C LEU A 39 2.36 -9.02 -2.58
N GLU A 40 2.63 -9.39 -1.31
CA GLU A 40 4.01 -9.56 -0.80
C GLU A 40 4.77 -10.70 -1.48
N ARG A 41 4.06 -11.65 -2.11
CA ARG A 41 4.62 -12.74 -2.92
C ARG A 41 4.63 -12.44 -4.42
N SER A 42 4.22 -11.25 -4.84
CA SER A 42 4.09 -10.85 -6.25
C SER A 42 3.20 -11.77 -7.11
N VAL A 43 2.21 -12.43 -6.49
CA VAL A 43 1.25 -13.32 -7.18
C VAL A 43 0.22 -12.51 -7.97
N TYR A 44 -0.18 -11.34 -7.45
CA TYR A 44 -1.13 -10.44 -8.08
C TYR A 44 -0.55 -9.04 -8.26
N ALA A 45 -1.06 -8.32 -9.27
CA ALA A 45 -0.87 -6.89 -9.38
C ALA A 45 -1.88 -6.16 -8.47
N ALA A 46 -1.43 -5.09 -7.81
CA ALA A 46 -2.31 -4.17 -7.12
C ALA A 46 -2.88 -3.15 -8.11
N SER A 47 -4.17 -2.81 -7.98
CA SER A 47 -4.69 -1.61 -8.62
C SER A 47 -4.15 -0.35 -7.95
N ILE A 48 -4.30 0.81 -8.59
CA ILE A 48 -3.85 2.08 -8.01
C ILE A 48 -4.64 2.42 -6.74
N GLU A 49 -5.93 2.08 -6.69
CA GLU A 49 -6.78 2.24 -5.50
C GLU A 49 -6.27 1.40 -4.33
N VAL A 50 -5.83 0.16 -4.60
CA VAL A 50 -5.23 -0.71 -3.57
C VAL A 50 -3.91 -0.12 -3.08
N VAL A 51 -3.10 0.45 -3.97
CA VAL A 51 -1.84 1.11 -3.58
C VAL A 51 -2.12 2.33 -2.67
N ASP A 52 -3.12 3.16 -2.98
CA ASP A 52 -3.53 4.28 -2.12
C ASP A 52 -3.95 3.81 -0.72
N ARG A 53 -4.77 2.75 -0.66
CA ARG A 53 -5.23 2.16 0.61
C ARG A 53 -4.08 1.56 1.43
N LEU A 54 -3.16 0.85 0.79
CA LEU A 54 -1.96 0.32 1.44
C LEU A 54 -1.06 1.44 1.96
N ALA A 55 -0.88 2.51 1.19
CA ALA A 55 -0.12 3.67 1.62
C ALA A 55 -0.75 4.31 2.87
N GLN A 56 -2.07 4.49 2.90
CA GLN A 56 -2.80 4.99 4.07
C GLN A 56 -2.68 4.05 5.27
N GLY A 57 -2.81 2.73 5.07
CA GLY A 57 -2.66 1.74 6.14
C GLY A 57 -1.24 1.68 6.73
N LEU A 58 -0.23 2.03 5.94
CA LEU A 58 1.16 2.24 6.34
C LEU A 58 1.42 3.65 6.91
N GLY A 59 0.40 4.44 7.23
CA GLY A 59 0.59 5.79 7.79
C GLY A 59 1.13 6.82 6.79
N GLY A 60 1.17 6.49 5.50
CA GLY A 60 1.36 7.45 4.43
C GLY A 60 0.13 8.34 4.34
N ALA A 61 0.22 9.55 4.89
CA ALA A 61 -0.84 10.53 4.73
C ALA A 61 -1.10 10.74 3.24
N ARG A 62 -2.38 10.70 2.84
CA ARG A 62 -2.78 11.17 1.50
C ARG A 62 -2.19 12.58 1.37
N PRO A 63 -1.37 12.89 0.35
CA PRO A 63 -0.91 14.26 0.18
C PRO A 63 -2.18 15.11 0.15
N ALA A 64 -2.31 16.02 1.13
CA ALA A 64 -3.44 16.93 1.17
C ALA A 64 -3.53 17.49 -0.24
N SER A 65 -4.68 17.28 -0.89
CA SER A 65 -4.93 17.82 -2.20
C SER A 65 -4.75 19.32 -2.04
N ARG A 66 -3.56 19.83 -2.39
CA ARG A 66 -3.32 21.25 -2.48
C ARG A 66 -4.32 21.67 -3.55
N PRO A 67 -5.36 22.44 -3.22
CA PRO A 67 -6.24 22.92 -4.27
C PRO A 67 -5.34 23.62 -5.28
N LEU A 68 -5.51 23.31 -6.56
CA LEU A 68 -4.92 24.04 -7.67
C LEU A 68 -5.58 25.44 -7.74
N ALA A 69 -5.61 26.16 -6.63
CA ALA A 69 -5.98 27.55 -6.57
C ALA A 69 -4.77 28.33 -7.10
N GLY A 70 -4.82 28.72 -8.37
CA GLY A 70 -3.86 29.67 -8.93
C GLY A 70 -3.34 29.40 -10.34
N LEU A 71 -3.96 28.50 -11.12
CA LEU A 71 -3.77 28.51 -12.58
C LEU A 71 -5.00 29.15 -13.21
N SER A 72 -5.01 30.48 -13.22
CA SER A 72 -5.82 31.32 -14.11
C SER A 72 -4.88 32.25 -14.84
#